data_AF-A0A5C7ERQ8-F1
#
_entry.id   AF-A0A5C7ERQ8-F1
#
_cell.length_a   1.000
_cell.length_b   1.000
_cell.length_c   1.000
_cell.angle_alpha   90.00
_cell.angle_beta   90.00
_cell.angle_gamma   90.00
#
_symmetry.space_group_name_H-M   'P 1'
#
loop_
_entity.id
_entity.type
_entity.pdbx_description
1 polymer ?
#
loop_
_entity_poly.entity_id
_entity_poly.type
_entity_poly.pdbx_seq_one_letter_code
_entity_poly.pdbx_strand_id
1 'polypeptide(L)'
;MRTALKLLLVLMSVNSFAQTKEQKIYEILKMTGTIDGYKYYIFDMTIKPLKYNLDKDDSLKLNSIEKKLTDGVIAQRLSKGYSEVFTEKEINEIYSFYKSSAGAKILSSNDSLEKKYTESFRDIQNELQPIIDKINKISTEAENNKEIPIPVDKEDGFYSVVYYNVQNDRLKDLKLAAKPTVSTKEVLEIKKLKNDLDQNVIDIVLNRAGAKKIKILTENNIGKPVAIVLNKKLISAPTVISVIPNGRIQISGNLSDEEINEIINTLKK
;
A
#
# COMPACT_ATOMS: atom_id res chain seq x y z
N MET A 1 71.78 56.15 15.49
CA MET A 1 71.16 55.37 14.38
C MET A 1 70.55 54.10 14.94
N ARG A 2 69.26 53.87 14.66
CA ARG A 2 68.59 52.59 14.38
C ARG A 2 68.77 51.46 15.43
N THR A 3 67.74 50.87 16.03
CA THR A 3 66.40 50.58 15.49
C THR A 3 65.47 50.21 16.65
N ALA A 4 64.32 50.87 16.71
CA ALA A 4 63.19 50.50 17.55
C ALA A 4 62.54 49.22 17.01
N LEU A 5 62.43 48.17 17.82
CA LEU A 5 61.55 47.05 17.53
C LEU A 5 60.36 47.14 18.48
N LYS A 6 59.26 47.71 17.96
CA LYS A 6 57.95 47.77 18.60
C LYS A 6 57.45 46.35 18.82
N LEU A 7 57.41 45.90 20.08
CA LEU A 7 56.65 44.71 20.46
C LEU A 7 55.19 45.13 20.68
N LEU A 8 54.42 45.21 19.58
CA LEU A 8 52.97 45.40 19.64
C LEU A 8 52.34 44.03 19.93
N LEU A 9 52.00 43.79 21.20
CA LEU A 9 51.25 42.61 21.64
C LEU A 9 49.81 42.73 21.13
N VAL A 10 49.53 42.17 19.96
CA VAL A 10 48.16 42.01 19.46
C VAL A 10 47.54 40.85 20.25
N LEU A 11 46.76 41.17 21.27
CA LEU A 11 45.80 40.25 21.88
C LEU A 11 44.72 39.94 20.83
N MET A 12 44.97 38.94 19.98
CA MET A 12 43.88 38.25 19.27
C MET A 12 43.12 37.45 20.33
N SER A 13 42.06 38.04 20.86
CA SER A 13 41.02 37.27 21.55
C SER A 13 40.46 36.28 20.55
N VAL A 14 40.80 35.00 20.74
CA VAL A 14 40.09 33.89 20.11
C VAL A 14 38.70 33.87 20.74
N ASN A 15 37.80 34.72 20.26
CA ASN A 15 36.38 34.52 20.48
C ASN A 15 36.05 33.19 19.80
N SER A 16 36.00 32.11 20.57
CA SER A 16 35.29 30.91 20.15
C SER A 16 33.86 31.34 19.89
N PHE A 17 33.51 31.64 18.63
CA PHE A 17 32.16 32.01 18.28
C PHE A 17 31.25 30.85 18.66
N ALA A 18 30.51 31.00 19.75
CA ALA A 18 29.48 30.05 20.13
C ALA A 18 28.52 29.93 18.95
N GLN A 19 28.19 28.70 18.55
CA GLN A 19 27.29 28.47 17.42
C GLN A 19 25.95 29.17 17.65
N THR A 20 25.43 29.81 16.61
CA THR A 20 24.10 30.44 16.66
C THR A 20 23.00 29.38 16.81
N LYS A 21 21.80 29.81 17.22
CA LYS A 21 20.62 28.95 17.30
C LYS A 21 20.38 28.21 15.97
N GLU A 22 20.48 28.93 14.85
CA GLU A 22 20.25 28.40 13.50
C GLU A 22 21.31 27.38 13.09
N GLN A 23 22.58 27.62 13.45
CA GLN A 23 23.67 26.68 13.20
C GLN A 23 23.48 25.38 13.99
N LYS A 24 23.06 25.47 15.26
CA LYS A 24 22.77 24.29 16.08
C LYS A 24 21.60 23.49 15.52
N ILE A 25 20.52 24.14 15.10
CA ILE A 25 19.38 23.46 14.46
C ILE A 25 19.82 22.75 13.19
N TYR A 26 20.56 23.44 12.30
CA TYR A 26 21.06 22.84 11.07
C TYR A 26 21.89 21.58 11.34
N GLU A 27 22.80 21.65 12.31
CA GLU A 27 23.63 20.51 12.72
C GLU A 27 22.80 19.37 13.30
N ILE A 28 21.78 19.66 14.14
CA ILE A 28 20.85 18.64 14.64
C ILE A 28 20.20 17.92 13.45
N LEU A 29 19.55 18.68 12.55
CA LEU A 29 18.81 18.13 11.41
C LEU A 29 19.70 17.33 10.44
N LYS A 30 20.98 17.70 10.35
CA LYS A 30 21.97 16.95 9.59
C LYS A 30 22.37 15.65 10.30
N MET A 31 22.68 15.71 11.60
CA MET A 31 23.08 14.53 12.40
C MET A 31 21.96 13.48 12.47
N THR A 32 20.70 13.92 12.54
CA THR A 32 19.53 13.03 12.54
C THR A 32 19.12 12.53 11.15
N GLY A 33 19.82 12.96 10.08
CA GLY A 33 19.46 12.61 8.70
C GLY A 33 18.16 13.23 8.21
N THR A 34 17.57 14.18 8.93
CA THR A 34 16.27 14.78 8.60
C THR A 34 16.31 15.55 7.28
N ILE A 35 17.40 16.26 7.00
CA ILE A 35 17.57 17.01 5.73
C ILE A 35 17.57 16.03 4.55
N ASP A 36 18.40 14.98 4.63
CA ASP A 36 18.53 14.01 3.54
C ASP A 36 17.26 13.16 3.37
N GLY A 37 16.62 12.76 4.47
CA GLY A 37 15.35 12.04 4.42
C GLY A 37 14.23 12.85 3.79
N TYR A 38 14.13 14.15 4.11
CA TYR A 38 13.12 15.02 3.51
C TYR A 38 13.41 15.32 2.03
N LYS A 39 14.69 15.44 1.66
CA LYS A 39 15.12 15.54 0.26
C LYS A 39 14.68 14.29 -0.52
N TYR A 40 14.96 13.11 -0.01
CA TYR A 40 14.54 11.85 -0.64
C TYR A 40 13.02 11.79 -0.81
N TYR A 41 12.26 12.12 0.23
CA TYR A 41 10.79 12.16 0.15
C TYR A 41 10.27 13.10 -0.95
N ILE A 42 10.80 14.33 -1.02
CA ILE A 42 10.36 15.30 -2.04
C ILE A 42 10.81 14.86 -3.44
N PHE A 43 12.08 14.56 -3.63
CA PHE A 43 12.62 14.36 -4.98
C PHE A 43 12.33 12.97 -5.52
N ASP A 44 12.62 11.92 -4.76
CA ASP A 44 12.50 10.54 -5.22
C ASP A 44 11.10 9.97 -5.06
N MET A 45 10.41 10.28 -3.95
CA MET A 45 9.07 9.72 -3.71
C MET A 45 7.94 10.58 -4.26
N THR A 46 8.11 11.89 -4.38
CA THR A 46 7.03 12.80 -4.80
C THR A 46 7.23 13.32 -6.23
N ILE A 47 8.36 13.96 -6.52
CA ILE A 47 8.59 14.64 -7.80
C ILE A 47 8.88 13.65 -8.92
N LYS A 48 9.79 12.70 -8.70
CA LYS A 48 10.24 11.75 -9.73
C LYS A 48 9.09 10.90 -10.32
N PRO A 49 8.13 10.37 -9.53
CA PRO A 49 7.01 9.62 -10.09
C PRO A 49 6.05 10.48 -10.93
N LEU A 50 5.92 11.77 -10.61
CA LEU A 50 5.06 12.67 -11.39
C LEU A 50 5.58 12.86 -12.81
N LYS A 51 6.90 12.78 -13.04
CA LYS A 51 7.51 13.00 -14.36
C LYS A 51 7.03 12.07 -15.47
N TYR A 52 6.44 10.92 -15.14
CA TYR A 52 6.04 9.92 -16.13
C TYR A 52 4.74 10.23 -16.88
N ASN A 53 3.88 11.13 -16.36
CA ASN A 53 2.51 11.33 -16.88
C ASN A 53 2.10 12.81 -17.05
N LEU A 54 3.04 13.74 -17.21
CA LEU A 54 2.71 15.17 -17.29
C LEU A 54 2.61 15.68 -18.72
N ASP A 55 1.69 16.62 -18.95
CA ASP A 55 1.72 17.44 -20.14
C ASP A 55 2.91 18.42 -20.12
N LYS A 56 3.08 19.16 -21.22
CA LYS A 56 4.20 20.09 -21.39
C LYS A 56 4.20 21.22 -20.36
N ASP A 57 3.03 21.78 -20.05
CA ASP A 57 2.93 22.94 -19.18
C ASP A 57 3.20 22.55 -17.72
N ASP A 58 2.67 21.42 -17.28
CA ASP A 58 2.92 20.89 -15.95
C ASP A 58 4.35 20.36 -15.79
N SER A 59 4.95 19.82 -16.85
CA SER A 59 6.38 19.48 -16.85
C SER A 59 7.27 20.71 -16.64
N LEU A 60 6.94 21.85 -17.27
CA LEU A 60 7.67 23.11 -17.09
C LEU A 60 7.49 23.66 -15.67
N LYS A 61 6.28 23.57 -15.11
CA LYS A 61 6.02 23.95 -13.71
C LYS A 61 6.81 23.08 -12.74
N LEU A 62 6.82 21.75 -12.93
CA LEU A 62 7.54 20.83 -12.07
C LEU A 62 9.05 21.11 -12.07
N ASN A 63 9.63 21.35 -13.25
CA ASN A 63 11.04 21.76 -13.38
C ASN A 63 11.33 23.09 -12.68
N SER A 64 10.40 24.05 -12.70
CA SER A 64 10.53 25.31 -11.96
C SER A 64 10.50 25.08 -10.44
N ILE A 65 9.63 24.19 -9.97
CA ILE A 65 9.53 23.81 -8.55
C ILE A 65 10.83 23.16 -8.07
N GLU A 66 11.35 22.18 -8.82
CA GLU A 66 12.63 21.52 -8.51
C GLU A 66 13.77 22.52 -8.34
N LYS A 67 13.90 23.48 -9.27
CA LYS A 67 14.95 24.51 -9.22
C LYS A 67 14.85 25.42 -7.99
N LYS A 68 13.65 25.61 -7.42
CA LYS A 68 13.45 26.41 -6.21
C LYS A 68 13.80 25.65 -4.93
N LEU A 69 13.80 24.32 -4.97
CA LEU A 69 14.02 23.45 -3.81
C LEU A 69 15.50 23.08 -3.69
N THR A 70 16.39 24.07 -3.60
CA THR A 70 17.80 23.81 -3.34
C THR A 70 18.01 23.24 -1.93
N ASP A 71 19.13 22.57 -1.71
CA ASP A 71 19.52 22.03 -0.40
C ASP A 71 19.46 23.09 0.70
N GLY A 72 19.94 24.30 0.42
CA GLY A 72 19.89 25.42 1.36
C GLY A 72 18.46 25.87 1.67
N VAL A 73 17.57 25.91 0.67
CA VAL A 73 16.16 26.28 0.87
C VAL A 73 15.43 25.21 1.70
N ILE A 74 15.70 23.93 1.43
CA ILE A 74 15.12 22.82 2.21
C ILE A 74 15.59 22.91 3.66
N ALA A 75 16.90 22.99 3.88
CA ALA A 75 17.47 23.12 5.21
C ALA A 75 16.91 24.34 5.96
N GLN A 76 16.81 25.50 5.31
CA GLN A 76 16.25 26.71 5.92
C GLN A 76 14.78 26.54 6.32
N ARG A 77 13.95 25.93 5.46
CA ARG A 77 12.53 25.68 5.75
C ARG A 77 12.36 24.70 6.92
N LEU A 78 13.14 23.62 6.92
CA LEU A 78 13.14 22.64 8.01
C LEU A 78 13.62 23.26 9.32
N SER A 79 14.72 24.03 9.30
CA SER A 79 15.22 24.74 10.47
C SER A 79 14.21 25.74 11.03
N LYS A 80 13.49 26.45 10.16
CA LYS A 80 12.41 27.35 10.57
C LYS A 80 11.31 26.58 11.31
N GLY A 81 10.78 25.51 10.72
CA GLY A 81 9.76 24.69 11.37
C GLY A 81 10.23 24.11 12.71
N TYR A 82 11.49 23.67 12.80
CA TYR A 82 12.07 23.20 14.05
C TYR A 82 12.10 24.30 15.12
N SER A 83 12.47 25.52 14.74
CA SER A 83 12.57 26.67 15.64
C SER A 83 11.22 27.20 16.14
N GLU A 84 10.13 26.88 15.45
CA GLU A 84 8.76 27.21 15.83
C GLU A 84 8.21 26.28 16.92
N VAL A 85 8.77 25.08 17.04
CA VAL A 85 8.35 24.07 18.02
C VAL A 85 9.21 24.10 19.28
N PHE A 86 10.53 24.26 19.13
CA PHE A 86 11.48 24.15 20.25
C PHE A 86 12.03 25.51 20.68
N THR A 87 12.10 25.69 21.99
CA THR A 87 12.77 26.83 22.61
C THR A 87 14.28 26.78 22.40
N GLU A 88 14.96 27.91 22.53
CA GLU A 88 16.43 27.95 22.42
C GLU A 88 17.12 27.07 23.47
N LYS A 89 16.55 26.98 24.68
CA LYS A 89 17.06 26.10 25.73
C LYS A 89 17.00 24.64 25.31
N GLU A 90 15.84 24.17 24.82
CA GLU A 90 15.67 22.80 24.34
C GLU A 90 16.57 22.50 23.14
N ILE A 91 16.71 23.45 22.20
CA ILE A 91 17.62 23.32 21.06
C ILE A 91 19.06 23.11 21.55
N ASN A 92 19.49 23.87 22.57
CA ASN A 92 20.84 23.72 23.13
C ASN A 92 21.02 22.35 23.81
N GLU A 93 20.02 21.88 24.56
CA GLU A 93 20.04 20.57 25.21
C GLU A 93 20.09 19.43 24.18
N ILE A 94 19.23 19.47 23.16
CA ILE A 94 19.18 18.47 22.07
C ILE A 94 20.48 18.45 21.28
N TYR A 95 21.00 19.63 20.93
CA TYR A 95 22.29 19.75 20.24
C TYR A 95 23.42 19.12 21.06
N SER A 96 23.47 19.43 22.35
CA SER A 96 24.50 18.92 23.27
C SER A 96 24.37 17.40 23.44
N PHE A 97 23.15 16.88 23.51
CA PHE A 97 22.87 15.46 23.55
C PHE A 97 23.40 14.75 22.31
N TYR A 98 23.05 15.20 21.10
CA TYR A 98 23.51 14.54 19.87
C TYR A 98 25.03 14.66 19.62
N LYS A 99 25.68 15.71 20.14
CA LYS A 99 27.16 15.81 20.13
C LYS A 99 27.84 14.93 21.19
N SER A 100 27.12 14.44 22.19
CA SER A 100 27.68 13.52 23.19
C SER A 100 27.99 12.15 22.59
N SER A 101 28.88 11.39 23.24
CA SER A 101 29.18 10.01 22.84
C SER A 101 27.94 9.11 22.87
N ALA A 102 27.03 9.33 23.82
CA ALA A 102 25.77 8.59 23.91
C ALA A 102 24.82 8.94 22.75
N GLY A 103 24.65 10.23 22.45
CA GLY A 103 23.80 10.67 21.33
C GLY A 103 24.32 10.21 19.98
N ALA A 104 25.63 10.32 19.75
CA ALA A 104 26.27 9.79 18.54
C ALA A 104 26.08 8.27 18.40
N LYS A 105 26.21 7.53 19.51
CA LYS A 105 25.95 6.08 19.53
C LYS A 105 24.49 5.77 19.20
N ILE A 106 23.53 6.50 19.76
CA ILE A 106 22.10 6.29 19.46
C ILE A 106 21.82 6.49 17.97
N LEU A 107 22.36 7.55 17.36
CA LEU A 107 22.20 7.83 15.94
C LEU A 107 22.76 6.72 15.04
N SER A 108 23.91 6.14 15.39
CA SER A 108 24.55 5.10 14.59
C SER A 108 24.08 3.67 14.89
N SER A 109 23.35 3.46 15.99
CA SER A 109 23.00 2.12 16.45
C SER A 109 21.66 1.60 15.95
N ASN A 110 20.86 2.38 15.20
CA ASN A 110 19.49 2.00 14.84
C ASN A 110 19.41 0.60 14.18
N ASP A 111 20.17 0.38 13.11
CA ASP A 111 20.20 -0.91 12.40
C ASP A 111 20.71 -2.06 13.29
N SER A 112 21.69 -1.75 14.15
CA SER A 112 22.24 -2.73 15.09
C SER A 112 21.24 -3.09 16.19
N LEU A 113 20.47 -2.13 16.69
CA LEU A 113 19.43 -2.33 17.69
C LEU A 113 18.26 -3.10 17.10
N GLU A 114 17.78 -2.74 15.90
CA GLU A 114 16.73 -3.48 15.20
C GLU A 114 17.11 -4.95 14.99
N LYS A 115 18.35 -5.20 14.54
CA LYS A 115 18.88 -6.55 14.43
C LYS A 115 18.89 -7.27 15.78
N LYS A 116 19.35 -6.60 16.85
CA LYS A 116 19.40 -7.18 18.19
C LYS A 116 18.01 -7.47 18.77
N TYR A 117 17.03 -6.61 18.52
CA TYR A 117 15.64 -6.85 18.88
C TYR A 117 15.10 -8.05 18.13
N THR A 118 15.30 -8.12 16.81
CA THR A 118 14.89 -9.27 16.00
C THR A 118 15.53 -10.57 16.51
N GLU A 119 16.84 -10.55 16.77
CA GLU A 119 17.56 -11.69 17.35
C GLU A 119 17.00 -12.11 18.72
N SER A 120 16.58 -11.16 19.57
CA SER A 120 16.03 -11.45 20.90
C SER A 120 14.66 -12.13 20.91
N PHE A 121 13.93 -12.10 19.79
CA PHE A 121 12.64 -12.79 19.62
C PHE A 121 12.74 -14.00 18.67
N ARG A 122 13.96 -14.42 18.32
CA ARG A 122 14.19 -15.52 17.37
C ARG A 122 13.65 -16.86 17.87
N ASP A 123 13.64 -17.08 19.18
CA ASP A 123 13.01 -18.24 19.83
C ASP A 123 11.50 -18.29 19.55
N ILE A 124 10.78 -17.19 19.79
CA ILE A 124 9.34 -17.08 19.50
C ILE A 124 9.08 -17.23 18.00
N GLN A 125 9.90 -16.60 17.15
CA GLN A 125 9.79 -16.78 15.69
C GLN A 125 9.94 -18.25 15.29
N ASN A 126 10.88 -18.98 15.88
CA ASN A 126 11.06 -20.41 15.63
C ASN A 126 9.88 -21.25 16.12
N GLU A 127 9.25 -20.90 17.25
CA GLU A 127 8.04 -21.57 17.74
C GLU A 127 6.82 -21.31 16.83
N LEU A 128 6.71 -20.12 16.26
CA LEU A 128 5.64 -19.76 15.33
C LEU A 128 5.86 -20.36 13.94
N GLN A 129 7.10 -20.61 13.52
CA GLN A 129 7.42 -21.05 12.16
C GLN A 129 6.64 -22.30 11.70
N PRO A 130 6.52 -23.39 12.50
CA PRO A 130 5.73 -24.55 12.10
C PRO A 130 4.23 -24.24 11.90
N ILE A 131 3.67 -23.29 12.67
CA ILE A 131 2.28 -22.85 12.53
C ILE A 131 2.13 -22.08 11.22
N ILE A 132 3.05 -21.16 10.94
CA ILE A 132 3.11 -20.39 9.71
C ILE A 132 3.24 -21.33 8.50
N ASP A 133 4.14 -22.31 8.56
CA ASP A 133 4.34 -23.29 7.49
C ASP A 133 3.08 -24.12 7.24
N LYS A 134 2.36 -24.50 8.31
CA LYS A 134 1.08 -25.20 8.20
C LYS A 134 0.01 -24.32 7.54
N ILE A 135 -0.09 -23.05 7.92
CA ILE A 135 -1.04 -22.10 7.31
C ILE A 135 -0.70 -21.88 5.83
N ASN A 136 0.57 -21.67 5.51
CA ASN A 136 1.03 -21.49 4.15
C ASN A 136 0.76 -22.73 3.30
N LYS A 137 1.00 -23.93 3.83
CA LYS A 137 0.66 -25.19 3.17
C LYS A 137 -0.84 -25.30 2.91
N ILE A 138 -1.71 -24.92 3.86
CA ILE A 138 -3.16 -24.89 3.66
C ILE A 138 -3.54 -23.92 2.54
N SER A 139 -2.93 -22.73 2.51
CA SER A 139 -3.16 -21.74 1.45
C SER A 139 -2.69 -22.24 0.09
N THR A 140 -1.50 -22.85 0.00
CA THR A 140 -0.97 -23.42 -1.24
C THR A 140 -1.76 -24.65 -1.70
N GLU A 141 -2.28 -25.48 -0.78
CA GLU A 141 -3.18 -26.58 -1.12
C GLU A 141 -4.55 -26.07 -1.58
N ALA A 142 -5.04 -24.97 -1.02
CA ALA A 142 -6.24 -24.28 -1.52
C ALA A 142 -6.01 -23.67 -2.92
N GLU A 143 -4.82 -23.14 -3.21
CA GLU A 143 -4.43 -22.68 -4.54
C GLU A 143 -4.23 -23.83 -5.54
N ASN A 144 -3.64 -24.95 -5.12
CA ASN A 144 -3.48 -26.14 -5.96
C ASN A 144 -4.81 -26.87 -6.23
N ASN A 145 -5.79 -26.69 -5.34
CA ASN A 145 -7.18 -27.07 -5.56
C ASN A 145 -7.99 -25.94 -6.23
N LYS A 146 -7.35 -25.01 -6.96
CA LYS A 146 -8.03 -24.03 -7.83
C LYS A 146 -8.97 -24.80 -8.74
N GLU A 147 -10.28 -24.62 -8.52
CA GLU A 147 -11.26 -25.11 -9.47
C GLU A 147 -11.11 -24.28 -10.74
N ILE A 148 -10.50 -24.89 -11.75
CA ILE A 148 -10.30 -24.29 -13.06
C ILE A 148 -11.68 -23.92 -13.60
N PRO A 149 -11.89 -22.67 -14.06
CA PRO A 149 -13.14 -22.28 -14.71
C PRO A 149 -13.59 -23.29 -15.75
N ILE A 150 -14.79 -23.81 -15.61
CA ILE A 150 -15.28 -24.93 -16.44
C ILE A 150 -16.06 -24.36 -17.62
N PRO A 151 -15.67 -24.65 -18.88
CA PRO A 151 -16.48 -24.27 -20.03
C PRO A 151 -17.90 -24.85 -19.93
N VAL A 152 -18.90 -23.99 -20.12
CA VAL A 152 -20.31 -24.36 -20.07
C VAL A 152 -21.06 -23.72 -21.23
N ASP A 153 -21.96 -24.47 -21.86
CA ASP A 153 -22.88 -23.94 -22.87
C ASP A 153 -24.10 -23.29 -22.19
N LYS A 154 -23.84 -22.20 -21.45
CA LYS A 154 -24.84 -21.41 -20.73
C LYS A 154 -24.66 -19.92 -21.01
N GLU A 155 -25.72 -19.16 -20.82
CA GLU A 155 -25.65 -17.70 -20.85
C GLU A 155 -24.81 -17.19 -19.67
N ASP A 156 -24.15 -16.05 -19.85
CA ASP A 156 -23.41 -15.44 -18.75
C ASP A 156 -24.40 -14.84 -17.74
N GLY A 157 -24.13 -15.04 -16.45
CA GLY A 157 -25.01 -14.60 -15.38
C GLY A 157 -24.88 -15.40 -14.09
N PHE A 158 -25.78 -15.09 -13.16
CA PHE A 158 -25.91 -15.73 -11.85
C PHE A 158 -27.04 -16.75 -11.87
N TYR A 159 -26.75 -17.96 -11.42
CA TYR A 159 -27.64 -19.11 -11.48
C TYR A 159 -27.91 -19.68 -10.09
N SER A 160 -29.17 -20.06 -9.85
CA SER A 160 -29.46 -21.05 -8.81
C SER A 160 -28.81 -22.39 -9.16
N VAL A 161 -28.19 -23.02 -8.16
CA VAL A 161 -27.69 -24.40 -8.27
C VAL A 161 -28.82 -25.35 -7.88
N VAL A 162 -29.30 -26.16 -8.82
CA VAL A 162 -30.43 -27.08 -8.61
C VAL A 162 -29.98 -28.40 -7.97
N TYR A 163 -28.69 -28.73 -8.07
CA TYR A 163 -28.09 -29.88 -7.40
C TYR A 163 -26.61 -29.63 -7.14
N TYR A 164 -26.16 -29.98 -5.94
CA TYR A 164 -24.75 -30.02 -5.53
C TYR A 164 -24.58 -31.09 -4.45
N ASN A 165 -23.38 -31.62 -4.30
CA ASN A 165 -23.06 -32.53 -3.20
C ASN A 165 -22.53 -31.72 -2.02
N VAL A 166 -23.20 -31.79 -0.87
CA VAL A 166 -22.85 -31.05 0.35
C VAL A 166 -21.46 -31.43 0.88
N GLN A 167 -20.99 -32.64 0.60
CA GLN A 167 -19.66 -33.13 1.00
C GLN A 167 -18.58 -32.84 -0.05
N ASN A 168 -18.96 -32.41 -1.25
CA ASN A 168 -18.05 -32.19 -2.39
C ASN A 168 -18.71 -31.20 -3.38
N ASP A 169 -18.56 -29.90 -3.13
CA ASP A 169 -19.22 -28.80 -3.83
C ASP A 169 -18.48 -28.33 -5.10
N ARG A 170 -17.66 -29.22 -5.66
CA ARG A 170 -16.85 -28.93 -6.85
C ARG A 170 -17.67 -28.44 -8.02
N LEU A 171 -17.18 -27.41 -8.72
CA LEU A 171 -17.84 -26.76 -9.87
C LEU A 171 -18.35 -27.78 -10.91
N LYS A 172 -17.57 -28.83 -11.18
CA LYS A 172 -17.88 -29.86 -12.20
C LYS A 172 -19.11 -30.70 -11.86
N ASP A 173 -19.44 -30.81 -10.57
CA ASP A 173 -20.51 -31.66 -10.07
C ASP A 173 -21.82 -30.86 -9.87
N LEU A 174 -21.79 -29.54 -10.11
CA LEU A 174 -22.95 -28.65 -9.99
C LEU A 174 -23.89 -28.78 -11.18
N LYS A 175 -25.19 -28.88 -10.90
CA LYS A 175 -26.23 -28.71 -11.94
C LYS A 175 -26.87 -27.35 -11.76
N LEU A 176 -26.80 -26.52 -12.80
CA LEU A 176 -27.36 -25.17 -12.78
C LEU A 176 -28.77 -25.14 -13.36
N ALA A 177 -29.57 -24.17 -12.93
CA ALA A 177 -30.85 -23.87 -13.56
C ALA A 177 -30.70 -23.64 -15.09
N ALA A 178 -31.81 -23.82 -15.82
CA ALA A 178 -31.80 -23.68 -17.28
C ALA A 178 -31.40 -22.27 -17.74
N LYS A 179 -31.88 -21.24 -17.04
CA LYS A 179 -31.66 -19.82 -17.35
C LYS A 179 -31.03 -19.08 -16.17
N PRO A 180 -30.25 -18.02 -16.41
CA PRO A 180 -29.70 -17.21 -15.34
C PRO A 180 -30.83 -16.45 -14.64
N THR A 181 -30.75 -16.32 -13.32
CA THR A 181 -31.65 -15.44 -12.56
C THR A 181 -31.30 -13.98 -12.80
N VAL A 182 -30.00 -13.67 -12.86
CA VAL A 182 -29.46 -12.35 -13.23
C VAL A 182 -28.54 -12.55 -14.43
N SER A 183 -28.84 -11.94 -15.57
CA SER A 183 -28.00 -12.01 -16.76
C SER A 183 -27.07 -10.80 -16.86
N THR A 184 -26.15 -10.82 -17.81
CA THR A 184 -25.26 -9.69 -18.09
C THR A 184 -25.99 -8.41 -18.50
N LYS A 185 -27.23 -8.52 -19.02
CA LYS A 185 -28.08 -7.35 -19.34
C LYS A 185 -28.47 -6.53 -18.12
N GLU A 186 -28.39 -7.12 -16.93
CA GLU A 186 -28.64 -6.43 -15.67
C GLU A 186 -27.37 -5.83 -15.03
N VAL A 187 -26.21 -6.00 -15.64
CA VAL A 187 -24.95 -5.39 -15.19
C VAL A 187 -24.93 -3.93 -15.63
N LEU A 188 -24.78 -3.03 -14.66
CA LEU A 188 -24.59 -1.60 -14.88
C LEU A 188 -23.11 -1.27 -15.09
N GLU A 189 -22.24 -1.91 -14.30
CA GLU A 189 -20.81 -1.64 -14.30
C GLU A 189 -20.03 -2.88 -13.91
N ILE A 190 -18.86 -3.07 -14.54
CA ILE A 190 -17.89 -4.10 -14.19
C ILE A 190 -16.46 -3.55 -14.25
N LYS A 191 -15.70 -3.74 -13.17
CA LYS A 191 -14.32 -3.24 -13.03
C LYS A 191 -13.42 -4.23 -12.31
N LYS A 192 -12.13 -4.18 -12.62
CA LYS A 192 -11.07 -4.80 -11.81
C LYS A 192 -10.75 -3.86 -10.65
N LEU A 193 -10.78 -4.37 -9.43
CA LEU A 193 -10.35 -3.66 -8.22
C LEU A 193 -9.29 -4.49 -7.48
N LYS A 194 -8.69 -3.90 -6.45
CA LYS A 194 -7.88 -4.59 -5.44
C LYS A 194 -8.70 -4.70 -4.15
N ASN A 195 -8.68 -5.85 -3.49
CA ASN A 195 -9.25 -6.00 -2.14
C ASN A 195 -8.25 -5.50 -1.07
N ASP A 196 -8.63 -5.59 0.20
CA ASP A 196 -7.79 -5.14 1.34
C ASP A 196 -6.48 -5.93 1.50
N LEU A 197 -6.35 -7.07 0.82
CA LEU A 197 -5.15 -7.92 0.77
C LEU A 197 -4.32 -7.70 -0.51
N ASP A 198 -4.59 -6.62 -1.26
CA ASP A 198 -3.99 -6.29 -2.56
C ASP A 198 -4.14 -7.40 -3.62
N GLN A 199 -5.22 -8.18 -3.55
CA GLN A 199 -5.57 -9.20 -4.55
C GLN A 199 -6.54 -8.62 -5.59
N ASN A 200 -6.35 -8.99 -6.86
CA ASN A 200 -7.25 -8.56 -7.93
C ASN A 200 -8.63 -9.24 -7.78
N VAL A 201 -9.68 -8.46 -7.92
CA VAL A 201 -11.08 -8.91 -7.82
C VAL A 201 -11.93 -8.25 -8.89
N ILE A 202 -13.03 -8.89 -9.27
CA ILE A 202 -14.01 -8.32 -10.20
C ILE A 202 -15.15 -7.72 -9.38
N ASP A 203 -15.35 -6.41 -9.49
CA ASP A 203 -16.49 -5.70 -8.90
C ASP A 203 -17.57 -5.52 -9.95
N ILE A 204 -18.78 -6.00 -9.65
CA ILE A 204 -19.97 -5.93 -10.49
C ILE A 204 -21.02 -5.10 -9.77
N VAL A 205 -21.50 -4.05 -10.42
CA VAL A 205 -22.66 -3.27 -9.98
C VAL A 205 -23.82 -3.59 -10.90
N LEU A 206 -24.92 -4.06 -10.34
CA LEU A 206 -26.15 -4.34 -11.06
C LEU A 206 -27.04 -3.10 -11.14
N ASN A 207 -27.85 -3.01 -12.20
CA ASN A 207 -28.90 -2.02 -12.30
C ASN A 207 -30.06 -2.34 -11.33
N ARG A 208 -31.07 -1.46 -11.25
CA ARG A 208 -32.21 -1.63 -10.33
C ARG A 208 -32.96 -2.96 -10.51
N ALA A 209 -33.08 -3.47 -11.74
CA ALA A 209 -33.72 -4.76 -12.00
C ALA A 209 -32.85 -5.93 -11.53
N GLY A 210 -31.54 -5.87 -11.81
CA GLY A 210 -30.56 -6.85 -11.33
C GLY A 210 -30.44 -6.89 -9.81
N ALA A 211 -30.42 -5.73 -9.14
CA ALA A 211 -30.39 -5.64 -7.69
C ALA A 211 -31.59 -6.34 -7.02
N LYS A 212 -32.80 -6.17 -7.58
CA LYS A 212 -33.99 -6.90 -7.11
C LYS A 212 -33.88 -8.40 -7.32
N LYS A 213 -33.40 -8.83 -8.49
CA LYS A 213 -33.24 -10.24 -8.83
C LYS A 213 -32.17 -10.93 -7.96
N ILE A 214 -31.01 -10.30 -7.75
CA ILE A 214 -29.95 -10.87 -6.90
C ILE A 214 -30.36 -10.89 -5.43
N LYS A 215 -31.11 -9.89 -4.96
CA LYS A 215 -31.68 -9.89 -3.61
C LYS A 215 -32.55 -11.13 -3.39
N ILE A 216 -33.52 -11.37 -4.29
CA ILE A 216 -34.40 -12.54 -4.22
C ILE A 216 -33.61 -13.84 -4.36
N LEU A 217 -32.62 -13.88 -5.26
CA LEU A 217 -31.77 -15.05 -5.44
C LEU A 217 -31.03 -15.40 -4.15
N THR A 218 -30.40 -14.41 -3.51
CA THR A 218 -29.63 -14.62 -2.28
C THR A 218 -30.51 -14.92 -1.07
N GLU A 219 -31.66 -14.26 -0.94
CA GLU A 219 -32.69 -14.57 0.09
C GLU A 219 -33.13 -16.03 0.04
N ASN A 220 -33.38 -16.57 -1.16
CA ASN A 220 -33.85 -17.95 -1.32
C ASN A 220 -32.75 -19.01 -1.22
N ASN A 221 -31.47 -18.60 -1.21
CA ASN A 221 -30.32 -19.50 -1.28
C ASN A 221 -29.33 -19.31 -0.12
N ILE A 222 -29.75 -18.72 1.01
CA ILE A 222 -28.92 -18.69 2.23
C ILE A 222 -28.46 -20.11 2.59
N GLY A 223 -27.15 -20.28 2.79
CA GLY A 223 -26.50 -21.56 3.06
C GLY A 223 -26.38 -22.49 1.83
N LYS A 224 -26.73 -22.01 0.63
CA LYS A 224 -26.63 -22.76 -0.63
C LYS A 224 -25.74 -22.03 -1.63
N PRO A 225 -25.10 -22.74 -2.57
CA PRO A 225 -24.27 -22.12 -3.58
C PRO A 225 -25.09 -21.39 -4.65
N VAL A 226 -24.58 -20.25 -5.09
CA VAL A 226 -25.05 -19.52 -6.28
C VAL A 226 -23.92 -19.50 -7.30
N ALA A 227 -24.17 -20.07 -8.47
CA ALA A 227 -23.17 -20.21 -9.52
C ALA A 227 -23.04 -18.94 -10.36
N ILE A 228 -21.81 -18.64 -10.76
CA ILE A 228 -21.45 -17.47 -11.57
C ILE A 228 -20.81 -17.95 -12.87
N VAL A 229 -21.50 -17.70 -13.98
CA VAL A 229 -21.04 -18.02 -15.33
C VAL A 229 -20.64 -16.74 -16.03
N LEU A 230 -19.38 -16.63 -16.46
CA LEU A 230 -18.86 -15.49 -17.22
C LEU A 230 -17.96 -15.98 -18.33
N ASN A 231 -18.02 -15.34 -19.51
CA ASN A 231 -17.28 -15.75 -20.69
C ASN A 231 -17.47 -17.24 -21.02
N LYS A 232 -18.72 -17.73 -20.91
CA LYS A 232 -19.09 -19.14 -21.13
C LYS A 232 -18.34 -20.13 -20.23
N LYS A 233 -17.85 -19.68 -19.08
CA LYS A 233 -17.18 -20.52 -18.09
C LYS A 233 -17.87 -20.37 -16.74
N LEU A 234 -18.13 -21.48 -16.07
CA LEU A 234 -18.51 -21.50 -14.66
C LEU A 234 -17.25 -21.12 -13.86
N ILE A 235 -17.24 -19.89 -13.34
CA ILE A 235 -16.06 -19.28 -12.69
C ILE A 235 -16.02 -19.63 -11.20
N SER A 236 -17.16 -19.57 -10.51
CA SER A 236 -17.26 -19.84 -9.09
C SER A 236 -18.72 -20.17 -8.70
N ALA A 237 -18.90 -20.74 -7.52
CA ALA A 237 -20.21 -21.02 -6.94
C ALA A 237 -20.22 -20.78 -5.42
N PRO A 238 -20.00 -19.53 -4.96
CA PRO A 238 -19.91 -19.24 -3.53
C PRO A 238 -21.21 -19.61 -2.79
N THR A 239 -21.04 -20.12 -1.58
CA THR A 239 -22.16 -20.31 -0.65
C THR A 239 -22.66 -18.94 -0.18
N VAL A 240 -23.97 -18.70 -0.33
CA VAL A 240 -24.57 -17.43 0.09
C VAL A 240 -24.66 -17.38 1.62
N ILE A 241 -23.92 -16.45 2.23
CA ILE A 241 -23.91 -16.24 3.68
C ILE A 241 -24.90 -15.17 4.14
N SER A 242 -25.26 -14.23 3.27
CA SER A 242 -26.15 -13.13 3.58
C SER A 242 -26.87 -12.62 2.32
N VAL A 243 -28.00 -11.96 2.51
CA VAL A 243 -28.73 -11.28 1.44
C VAL A 243 -27.89 -10.15 0.84
N ILE A 244 -27.95 -10.00 -0.49
CA ILE A 244 -27.31 -8.89 -1.22
C ILE A 244 -28.40 -7.91 -1.70
N PRO A 245 -28.76 -6.89 -0.89
CA PRO A 245 -29.91 -6.04 -1.21
C PRO A 245 -29.63 -4.97 -2.28
N ASN A 246 -28.36 -4.56 -2.44
CA ASN A 246 -27.99 -3.37 -3.21
C ASN A 246 -27.41 -3.69 -4.60
N GLY A 247 -27.33 -4.97 -4.98
CA GLY A 247 -26.86 -5.35 -6.32
C GLY A 247 -25.37 -5.12 -6.58
N ARG A 248 -24.54 -4.90 -5.55
CA ARG A 248 -23.09 -4.87 -5.68
C ARG A 248 -22.51 -6.21 -5.28
N ILE A 249 -21.68 -6.78 -6.14
CA ILE A 249 -21.13 -8.13 -5.98
C ILE A 249 -19.64 -8.07 -6.29
N GLN A 250 -18.83 -8.61 -5.39
CA GLN A 250 -17.41 -8.80 -5.61
C GLN A 250 -17.13 -10.27 -5.86
N ILE A 251 -16.53 -10.58 -6.99
CA ILE A 251 -16.08 -11.92 -7.33
C ILE A 251 -14.59 -11.96 -7.02
N SER A 252 -14.28 -12.58 -5.89
CA SER A 252 -12.94 -13.00 -5.51
C SER A 252 -12.70 -14.45 -5.95
N GLY A 253 -11.46 -14.74 -6.27
CA GLY A 253 -10.98 -16.04 -6.72
C GLY A 253 -9.60 -15.82 -7.31
N ASN A 254 -8.73 -16.82 -7.26
CA ASN A 254 -7.34 -16.68 -7.73
C ASN A 254 -7.28 -16.63 -9.28
N LEU A 255 -8.04 -15.73 -9.91
CA LEU A 255 -8.10 -15.47 -11.34
C LEU A 255 -6.83 -14.73 -11.76
N SER A 256 -6.23 -15.14 -12.87
CA SER A 256 -5.09 -14.39 -13.43
C SER A 256 -5.54 -13.02 -13.93
N ASP A 257 -4.59 -12.09 -14.06
CA ASP A 257 -4.89 -10.77 -14.62
C ASP A 257 -5.45 -10.88 -16.05
N GLU A 258 -4.96 -11.83 -16.84
CA GLU A 258 -5.50 -12.13 -18.17
C GLU A 258 -6.95 -12.61 -18.10
N GLU A 259 -7.26 -13.57 -17.20
CA GLU A 259 -8.63 -14.09 -17.02
C GLU A 259 -9.61 -12.98 -16.63
N ILE A 260 -9.20 -12.10 -15.71
CA ILE A 260 -10.02 -10.94 -15.28
C ILE A 260 -10.25 -9.99 -16.45
N ASN A 261 -9.20 -9.67 -17.21
CA ASN A 261 -9.31 -8.76 -18.34
C ASN A 261 -10.20 -9.34 -19.46
N GLU A 262 -10.10 -10.64 -19.75
CA GLU A 262 -10.99 -11.31 -20.70
C GLU A 262 -12.46 -11.20 -20.28
N ILE A 263 -12.76 -11.53 -19.01
CA ILE A 263 -14.12 -11.45 -18.47
C ILE A 263 -14.68 -10.03 -18.59
N ILE A 264 -13.90 -9.03 -18.17
CA ILE A 264 -14.31 -7.61 -18.22
C ILE A 264 -14.56 -7.17 -19.67
N ASN A 265 -13.69 -7.57 -20.60
CA ASN A 265 -13.80 -7.17 -22.00
C ASN A 265 -15.00 -7.82 -22.71
N THR A 266 -15.33 -9.07 -22.39
CA THR A 266 -16.51 -9.75 -22.93
C THR A 266 -17.81 -9.08 -22.46
N LEU A 267 -17.84 -8.60 -21.21
CA LEU A 267 -19.04 -8.01 -20.60
C LEU A 267 -19.25 -6.53 -20.92
N LYS A 268 -18.22 -5.83 -21.42
CA LYS A 268 -18.29 -4.42 -21.85
C LYS A 268 -18.74 -4.25 -23.32
N LYS A 269 -18.79 -5.33 -24.10
CA LYS A 269 -19.26 -5.32 -25.49
C LYS A 269 -20.78 -5.45 -25.55
#